data_AF-A0A849QQQ2-F1
#
_entry.id   AF-A0A849QQQ2-F1
#
_cell.length_a   1.000
_cell.length_b   1.000
_cell.length_c   1.000
_cell.angle_alpha   90.00
_cell.angle_beta   90.00
_cell.angle_gamma   90.00
#
_symmetry.space_group_name_H-M   'P 1'
#
loop_
_entity.id
_entity.type
_entity.pdbx_description
1 polymer ?
#
loop_
_entity_poly.entity_id
_entity_poly.type
_entity_poly.pdbx_seq_one_letter_code
_entity_poly.pdbx_strand_id
1 'polypeptide(L)'
;MKRVGLFFLHLILLIHTVTAQSVITIDVHENGNALWTMEEYLPLANQDEINEWEEYIQSGESTEQYQYDIEEFRGRIEWFIILAELSSNRSMNAENYNLSYDTLNTLSGAFGIVRFSFEWTNFSHTDSNKILIGDVFSEGMILSSDNVLIIEIPENHEVASVSPNYDRHDGNRLMWEGTIARSFNKGEPALVLSREKTDTGIWVLVPALVILAAAASVILFKHKKSSISGTKNNAYPI
;
A
#
# COMPACT_ATOMS: atom_id res chain seq x y z
N MET A 1 31.28 -19.63 36.05
CA MET A 1 30.25 -18.63 35.70
C MET A 1 29.73 -18.99 34.32
N LYS A 2 28.54 -19.56 34.25
CA LYS A 2 27.84 -19.96 33.02
C LYS A 2 26.43 -19.40 33.13
N ARG A 3 25.83 -19.04 31.99
CA ARG A 3 24.48 -18.53 31.73
C ARG A 3 24.43 -17.02 31.55
N VAL A 4 24.43 -16.57 30.30
CA VAL A 4 23.23 -16.05 29.60
C VAL A 4 23.43 -16.39 28.13
N GLY A 5 22.61 -17.29 27.61
CA GLY A 5 22.62 -17.76 26.24
C GLY A 5 21.28 -18.46 26.05
N LEU A 6 20.56 -18.04 25.00
CA LEU A 6 19.13 -18.26 24.74
C LEU A 6 18.19 -17.42 25.62
N PHE A 7 17.81 -16.25 25.09
CA PHE A 7 16.53 -15.59 25.42
C PHE A 7 15.82 -15.12 24.13
N PHE A 8 15.98 -15.87 23.03
CA PHE A 8 14.94 -15.93 22.02
C PHE A 8 14.06 -17.14 22.39
N LEU A 9 12.80 -16.87 22.74
CA LEU A 9 11.71 -17.84 22.68
C LEU A 9 11.67 -18.96 23.75
N HIS A 10 11.54 -18.64 25.03
CA HIS A 10 11.09 -19.59 26.07
C HIS A 10 10.14 -18.95 27.10
N LEU A 11 9.14 -18.21 26.62
CA LEU A 11 7.98 -17.85 27.43
C LEU A 11 6.69 -18.13 26.67
N ILE A 12 6.34 -19.41 26.48
CA ILE A 12 4.92 -19.78 26.33
C ILE A 12 4.72 -21.09 27.07
N LEU A 13 4.45 -21.00 28.36
CA LEU A 13 3.63 -22.01 29.03
C LEU A 13 2.77 -21.34 30.09
N LEU A 14 1.78 -20.58 29.63
CA LEU A 14 0.51 -20.38 30.31
C LEU A 14 -0.55 -20.08 29.24
N ILE A 15 -1.52 -20.99 29.17
CA ILE A 15 -2.61 -21.03 28.19
C ILE A 15 -3.53 -19.83 28.44
N HIS A 16 -3.56 -18.86 27.51
CA HIS A 16 -4.76 -18.23 26.95
C HIS A 16 -4.42 -17.83 25.50
N THR A 17 -5.21 -18.31 24.55
CA THR A 17 -4.99 -18.16 23.10
C THR A 17 -5.23 -16.72 22.63
N VAL A 18 -4.18 -15.92 22.62
CA VAL A 18 -4.00 -14.81 21.67
C VAL A 18 -2.56 -14.95 21.20
N THR A 19 -2.37 -15.52 20.01
CA THR A 19 -1.04 -15.66 19.40
C THR A 19 -0.47 -14.27 19.14
N ALA A 20 0.83 -14.08 19.36
CA ALA A 20 1.52 -12.88 18.88
C ALA A 20 1.17 -12.68 17.40
N GLN A 21 0.79 -11.46 17.02
CA GLN A 21 0.41 -11.15 15.65
C GLN A 21 1.60 -10.47 14.97
N SER A 22 1.94 -10.92 13.77
CA SER A 22 2.97 -10.29 12.94
C SER A 22 2.30 -9.51 11.81
N VAL A 23 2.72 -8.26 11.59
CA VAL A 23 2.24 -7.44 10.48
C VAL A 23 3.42 -7.04 9.62
N ILE A 24 3.38 -7.43 8.36
CA ILE A 24 4.34 -7.01 7.35
C ILE A 24 3.66 -5.95 6.50
N THR A 25 4.20 -4.74 6.49
CA THR A 25 3.75 -3.64 5.64
C THR A 25 4.83 -3.33 4.61
N ILE A 26 4.43 -3.28 3.34
CA ILE A 26 5.27 -2.89 2.22
C ILE A 26 4.66 -1.63 1.63
N ASP A 27 5.25 -0.47 1.93
CA ASP A 27 4.87 0.81 1.32
C ASP A 27 5.63 0.99 0.02
N VAL A 28 4.93 0.91 -1.11
CA VAL A 28 5.53 0.93 -2.45
C VAL A 28 5.59 2.37 -2.96
N HIS A 29 6.79 2.82 -3.31
CA HIS A 29 7.02 4.16 -3.82
C HIS A 29 6.94 4.22 -5.35
N GLU A 30 6.55 5.39 -5.91
CA GLU A 30 6.44 5.59 -7.36
C GLU A 30 7.75 5.37 -8.12
N ASN A 31 8.89 5.61 -7.46
CA ASN A 31 10.22 5.44 -8.05
C ASN A 31 10.66 3.98 -8.14
N GLY A 32 9.88 3.06 -7.59
CA GLY A 32 10.16 1.63 -7.58
C GLY A 32 10.79 1.12 -6.29
N ASN A 33 11.13 1.99 -5.33
CA ASN A 33 11.56 1.56 -4.01
C ASN A 33 10.37 1.09 -3.16
N ALA A 34 10.65 0.48 -2.02
CA ALA A 34 9.64 0.24 -1.00
C ALA A 34 10.21 0.34 0.42
N LEU A 35 9.42 0.89 1.35
CA LEU A 35 9.70 0.80 2.77
C LEU A 35 9.05 -0.47 3.32
N TRP A 36 9.89 -1.39 3.79
CA TRP A 36 9.44 -2.61 4.45
C TRP A 36 9.41 -2.38 5.95
N THR A 37 8.29 -2.72 6.58
CA THR A 37 8.12 -2.68 8.04
C THR A 37 7.53 -4.00 8.53
N MET A 38 8.20 -4.64 9.49
CA MET A 38 7.71 -5.84 10.16
C MET A 38 7.49 -5.53 11.64
N GLU A 39 6.26 -5.72 12.10
CA GLU A 39 5.84 -5.48 13.47
C GLU A 39 5.43 -6.79 14.13
N GLU A 40 6.03 -7.11 15.27
CA GLU A 40 5.62 -8.20 16.13
C GLU A 40 4.89 -7.64 17.35
N TYR A 41 3.66 -8.10 17.57
CA TYR A 41 2.81 -7.68 18.68
C TYR A 41 2.85 -8.74 19.79
N LEU A 42 3.45 -8.37 20.92
CA LEU A 42 3.60 -9.22 22.10
C LEU A 42 2.51 -8.87 23.12
N PRO A 43 1.54 -9.76 23.41
CA PRO A 43 0.50 -9.48 24.39
C PRO A 43 1.11 -9.35 25.80
N LEU A 44 0.74 -8.27 26.50
CA LEU A 44 1.12 -7.99 27.89
C LEU A 44 -0.13 -8.11 28.76
N ALA A 45 -0.21 -9.20 29.52
CA ALA A 45 -1.42 -9.65 30.19
C ALA A 45 -1.68 -8.96 31.54
N ASN A 46 -0.67 -8.36 32.16
CA ASN A 46 -0.76 -7.76 33.48
C ASN A 46 0.26 -6.61 33.66
N GLN A 47 0.13 -5.85 34.75
CA GLN A 47 0.97 -4.68 35.02
C GLN A 47 2.45 -5.03 35.20
N ASP A 48 2.78 -6.21 35.73
CA ASP A 48 4.17 -6.62 35.93
C ASP A 48 4.85 -6.83 34.57
N GLU A 49 4.19 -7.53 33.62
CA GLU A 49 4.68 -7.69 32.24
C GLU A 49 4.84 -6.36 31.50
N ILE A 50 3.93 -5.40 31.74
CA ILE A 50 4.04 -4.05 31.18
C ILE A 50 5.27 -3.33 31.73
N ASN A 51 5.49 -3.38 33.04
CA ASN A 51 6.65 -2.75 33.67
C ASN A 51 7.97 -3.37 33.17
N GLU A 52 8.04 -4.71 33.05
CA GLU A 52 9.21 -5.41 32.51
C GLU A 52 9.51 -4.99 31.06
N TRP A 53 8.47 -4.86 30.23
CA TRP A 53 8.60 -4.37 28.86
C TRP A 53 9.09 -2.92 28.80
N GLU A 54 8.52 -2.03 29.60
CA GLU A 54 8.93 -0.62 29.66
C GLU A 54 10.39 -0.47 30.14
N GLU A 55 10.80 -1.26 31.15
CA GLU A 55 12.18 -1.31 31.62
C GLU A 55 13.14 -1.84 30.53
N TYR A 56 12.72 -2.85 29.79
CA TYR A 56 13.49 -3.38 28.65
C TYR A 56 13.71 -2.32 27.58
N ILE A 57 12.66 -1.59 27.15
CA ILE A 57 12.80 -0.52 26.15
C ILE A 57 13.74 0.57 26.66
N GLN A 58 13.54 1.05 27.89
CA GLN A 58 14.33 2.15 28.46
C GLN A 58 15.81 1.80 28.61
N SER A 59 16.14 0.52 28.82
CA SER A 59 17.52 0.06 28.99
C SER A 59 18.15 -0.49 27.71
N GLY A 60 17.37 -0.79 26.67
CA GLY A 60 17.75 -1.65 25.55
C GLY A 60 18.37 -0.96 24.34
N GLU A 61 17.95 0.27 24.00
CA GLU A 61 18.26 0.92 22.70
C GLU A 61 19.77 1.16 22.42
N SER A 62 20.63 1.09 23.44
CA SER A 62 22.08 1.27 23.30
C SER A 62 22.92 0.05 23.71
N THR A 63 22.30 -1.12 23.81
CA THR A 63 22.98 -2.35 24.25
C THR A 63 23.66 -3.08 23.11
N GLU A 64 24.69 -3.88 23.42
CA GLU A 64 25.30 -4.81 22.44
C GLU A 64 24.26 -5.77 21.85
N GLN A 65 23.24 -6.14 22.64
CA GLN A 65 22.15 -7.00 22.20
C GLN A 65 21.33 -6.36 21.09
N TYR A 66 20.96 -5.08 21.24
CA TYR A 66 20.20 -4.36 20.22
C TYR A 66 20.95 -4.27 18.89
N GLN A 67 22.27 -4.01 18.94
CA GLN A 67 23.10 -4.00 17.73
C GLN A 67 23.23 -5.41 17.11
N TYR A 68 23.33 -6.44 17.94
CA TYR A 68 23.33 -7.82 17.48
C TYR A 68 22.02 -8.19 16.77
N ASP A 69 20.87 -7.81 17.33
CA ASP A 69 19.55 -8.09 16.77
C ASP A 69 19.38 -7.41 15.40
N ILE A 70 19.84 -6.16 15.26
CA ILE A 70 19.86 -5.45 13.96
C ILE A 70 20.71 -6.20 12.93
N GLU A 71 21.93 -6.60 13.29
CA GLU A 71 22.86 -7.26 12.35
C GLU A 71 22.37 -8.66 11.95
N GLU A 72 21.76 -9.40 12.88
CA GLU A 72 21.13 -10.69 12.54
C GLU A 72 20.00 -10.50 11.53
N PHE A 73 19.13 -9.52 11.78
CA PHE A 73 18.02 -9.24 10.89
C PHE A 73 18.49 -8.79 9.51
N ARG A 74 19.47 -7.88 9.48
CA ARG A 74 20.11 -7.41 8.26
C ARG A 74 20.66 -8.57 7.43
N GLY A 75 21.38 -9.51 8.04
CA GLY A 75 21.92 -10.67 7.32
C GLY A 75 20.84 -11.54 6.66
N ARG A 76 19.66 -11.67 7.29
CA ARG A 76 18.51 -12.39 6.71
C ARG A 76 17.90 -11.63 5.54
N ILE A 77 17.76 -10.30 5.65
CA ILE A 77 17.22 -9.46 4.57
C ILE A 77 18.16 -9.41 3.36
N GLU A 78 19.47 -9.25 3.59
CA GLU A 78 20.47 -9.28 2.53
C GLU A 78 20.42 -10.59 1.73
N TRP A 79 20.16 -11.72 2.39
CA TRP A 79 19.96 -13.00 1.70
C TRP A 79 18.75 -12.99 0.76
N PHE A 80 17.60 -12.47 1.19
CA PHE A 80 16.41 -12.37 0.33
C PHE A 80 16.62 -11.42 -0.85
N ILE A 81 17.33 -10.31 -0.64
CA ILE A 81 17.66 -9.36 -1.70
C ILE A 81 18.51 -10.03 -2.77
N ILE A 82 19.53 -10.80 -2.39
CA ILE A 82 20.37 -11.54 -3.35
C ILE A 82 19.51 -12.50 -4.19
N LEU A 83 18.57 -13.22 -3.58
CA LEU A 83 17.66 -14.11 -4.31
C LEU A 83 16.74 -13.35 -5.28
N ALA A 84 16.25 -12.18 -4.89
CA ALA A 84 15.45 -11.31 -5.74
C ALA A 84 16.26 -10.73 -6.90
N GLU A 85 17.50 -10.28 -6.67
CA GLU A 85 18.41 -9.79 -7.71
C GLU A 85 18.66 -10.86 -8.77
N LEU A 86 18.97 -12.10 -8.34
CA LEU A 86 19.22 -13.22 -9.23
C LEU A 86 17.99 -13.61 -10.07
N SER A 87 16.80 -13.51 -9.49
CA SER A 87 15.54 -13.87 -10.18
C SER A 87 15.06 -12.78 -11.14
N SER A 88 15.15 -11.51 -10.74
CA SER A 88 14.68 -10.37 -11.52
C SER A 88 15.71 -9.84 -12.52
N ASN A 89 16.99 -10.18 -12.35
CA ASN A 89 18.12 -9.60 -13.07
C ASN A 89 18.17 -8.06 -12.94
N ARG A 90 17.80 -7.54 -11.76
CA ARG A 90 17.84 -6.12 -11.39
C ARG A 90 18.70 -5.96 -10.14
N SER A 91 19.57 -4.95 -10.12
CA SER A 91 20.33 -4.63 -8.91
C SER A 91 19.44 -3.96 -7.88
N MET A 92 19.55 -4.43 -6.64
CA MET A 92 18.77 -4.01 -5.49
C MET A 92 19.69 -3.84 -4.28
N ASN A 93 19.25 -3.05 -3.32
CA ASN A 93 19.95 -2.88 -2.06
C ASN A 93 18.95 -2.60 -0.93
N ALA A 94 19.30 -2.98 0.29
CA ALA A 94 18.59 -2.51 1.47
C ALA A 94 19.45 -1.58 2.31
N GLU A 95 18.83 -0.51 2.74
CA GLU A 95 19.46 0.56 3.50
C GLU A 95 18.52 1.09 4.58
N ASN A 96 19.04 1.98 5.43
CA ASN A 96 18.28 2.65 6.47
C ASN A 96 17.55 1.67 7.43
N TYR A 97 18.24 0.58 7.79
CA TYR A 97 17.75 -0.38 8.77
C TYR A 97 17.47 0.32 10.11
N ASN A 98 16.31 0.03 10.68
CA ASN A 98 15.89 0.56 11.96
C ASN A 98 15.17 -0.53 12.76
N LEU A 99 15.47 -0.59 14.05
CA LEU A 99 14.75 -1.38 15.03
C LEU A 99 14.14 -0.38 16.02
N SER A 100 12.92 -0.62 16.46
CA SER A 100 12.26 0.24 17.43
C SER A 100 11.29 -0.56 18.25
N TYR A 101 10.98 -0.05 19.42
CA TYR A 101 10.03 -0.65 20.32
C TYR A 101 8.95 0.35 20.68
N ASP A 102 7.73 -0.14 20.85
CA ASP A 102 6.59 0.69 21.22
C ASP A 102 5.65 -0.08 22.16
N THR A 103 4.68 0.63 22.73
CA THR A 103 3.64 0.03 23.58
C THR A 103 2.27 0.52 23.15
N LEU A 104 1.41 -0.42 22.77
CA LEU A 104 0.02 -0.15 22.44
C LEU A 104 -0.89 -0.50 23.62
N ASN A 105 -1.42 0.54 24.26
CA ASN A 105 -2.39 0.38 25.35
C ASN A 105 -3.79 0.09 24.81
N THR A 106 -4.47 -0.89 25.41
CA THR A 106 -5.84 -1.27 25.08
C THR A 106 -6.73 -1.21 26.33
N LEU A 107 -8.06 -1.38 26.17
CA LEU A 107 -8.98 -1.40 27.31
C LEU A 107 -8.76 -2.60 28.25
N SER A 108 -8.18 -3.70 27.75
CA SER A 108 -8.05 -4.97 28.48
C SER A 108 -6.61 -5.37 28.82
N GLY A 109 -5.63 -4.52 28.52
CA GLY A 109 -4.20 -4.83 28.66
C GLY A 109 -3.36 -3.98 27.69
N ALA A 110 -2.16 -4.44 27.35
CA ALA A 110 -1.31 -3.76 26.39
C ALA A 110 -0.66 -4.76 25.41
N PHE A 111 -0.07 -4.24 24.35
CA PHE A 111 0.84 -4.98 23.47
C PHE A 111 2.18 -4.26 23.45
N GLY A 112 3.26 -5.01 23.67
CA GLY A 112 4.58 -4.58 23.25
C GLY A 112 4.70 -4.72 21.74
N ILE A 113 5.33 -3.75 21.07
CA ILE A 113 5.54 -3.79 19.63
C ILE A 113 7.05 -3.79 19.39
N VAL A 114 7.55 -4.80 18.68
CA VAL A 114 8.89 -4.78 18.09
C VAL A 114 8.73 -4.44 16.62
N ARG A 115 9.30 -3.33 16.16
CA ARG A 115 9.20 -2.88 14.78
C ARG A 115 10.57 -2.83 14.14
N PHE A 116 10.76 -3.64 13.11
CA PHE A 116 11.92 -3.58 12.24
C PHE A 116 11.55 -2.98 10.89
N SER A 117 12.34 -2.04 10.38
CA SER A 117 12.11 -1.46 9.05
C SER A 117 13.39 -1.25 8.26
N PHE A 118 13.27 -1.24 6.93
CA PHE A 118 14.36 -0.91 6.02
C PHE A 118 13.81 -0.42 4.67
N GLU A 119 14.58 0.41 3.97
CA GLU A 119 14.29 0.83 2.60
C GLU A 119 14.86 -0.20 1.63
N TRP A 120 14.02 -0.82 0.80
CA TRP A 120 14.43 -1.69 -0.29
C TRP A 120 14.44 -0.89 -1.60
N THR A 121 15.64 -0.58 -2.08
CA THR A 121 15.85 0.16 -3.33
C THR A 121 15.65 -0.73 -4.56
N ASN A 122 15.04 -0.18 -5.61
CA ASN A 122 14.65 -0.92 -6.81
C ASN A 122 13.86 -2.19 -6.45
N PHE A 123 12.88 -2.09 -5.55
CA PHE A 123 12.01 -3.18 -5.12
C PHE A 123 11.04 -3.63 -6.21
N SER A 124 10.55 -2.72 -7.03
CA SER A 124 9.59 -3.00 -8.09
C SER A 124 10.11 -2.53 -9.44
N HIS A 125 9.63 -3.16 -10.51
CA HIS A 125 10.02 -2.77 -11.86
C HIS A 125 9.08 -1.66 -12.32
N THR A 126 9.64 -0.49 -12.61
CA THR A 126 8.88 0.63 -13.15
C THR A 126 9.01 0.66 -14.68
N ASP A 127 7.88 0.61 -15.38
CA ASP A 127 7.81 0.79 -16.83
C ASP A 127 6.79 1.86 -17.17
N SER A 128 7.28 3.00 -17.66
CA SER A 128 6.47 4.12 -18.13
C SER A 128 5.55 4.68 -17.03
N ASN A 129 4.33 4.13 -16.89
CA ASN A 129 3.32 4.49 -15.89
C ASN A 129 2.82 3.27 -15.09
N LYS A 130 3.60 2.17 -15.10
CA LYS A 130 3.26 0.94 -14.39
C LYS A 130 4.33 0.60 -13.39
N ILE A 131 3.89 0.07 -12.26
CA ILE A 131 4.74 -0.52 -11.23
C ILE A 131 4.40 -2.01 -11.21
N LEU A 132 5.40 -2.85 -11.47
CA LEU A 132 5.27 -4.30 -11.47
C LEU A 132 5.96 -4.87 -10.23
N ILE A 133 5.21 -5.62 -9.44
CA ILE A 133 5.64 -6.26 -8.21
C ILE A 133 5.39 -7.75 -8.36
N GLY A 134 6.30 -8.57 -7.86
CA GLY A 134 6.15 -10.03 -7.84
C GLY A 134 7.49 -10.74 -7.93
N ASP A 135 8.35 -10.29 -8.84
CA ASP A 135 9.68 -10.83 -9.12
C ASP A 135 10.60 -10.92 -7.88
N VAL A 136 10.46 -9.98 -6.95
CA VAL A 136 11.12 -9.95 -5.63
C VAL A 136 10.72 -11.09 -4.70
N PHE A 137 9.51 -11.64 -4.84
CA PHE A 137 9.04 -12.80 -4.08
C PHE A 137 9.47 -14.11 -4.76
N SER A 138 10.76 -14.22 -5.11
CA SER A 138 11.30 -15.29 -5.98
C SER A 138 11.17 -16.70 -5.41
N GLU A 139 11.12 -16.83 -4.08
CA GLU A 139 10.89 -18.09 -3.37
C GLU A 139 9.45 -18.23 -2.84
N GLY A 140 8.59 -17.25 -3.10
CA GLY A 140 7.28 -17.14 -2.47
C GLY A 140 7.39 -16.80 -0.98
N MET A 141 6.28 -16.93 -0.26
CA MET A 141 6.28 -16.79 1.21
C MET A 141 5.15 -17.59 1.84
N ILE A 142 5.33 -17.98 3.10
CA ILE A 142 4.26 -18.58 3.91
C ILE A 142 3.67 -17.49 4.78
N LEU A 143 2.34 -17.42 4.82
CA LEU A 143 1.60 -16.48 5.65
C LEU A 143 0.77 -17.25 6.67
N SER A 144 1.40 -17.50 7.82
CA SER A 144 0.81 -18.21 8.97
C SER A 144 -0.43 -17.48 9.52
N SER A 145 -1.30 -18.17 10.24
CA SER A 145 -2.60 -17.64 10.72
C SER A 145 -2.54 -16.38 11.60
N ASP A 146 -1.36 -16.10 12.15
CA ASP A 146 -1.01 -14.97 12.99
C ASP A 146 -0.35 -13.82 12.22
N ASN A 147 -0.17 -13.95 10.90
CA ASN A 147 0.50 -12.96 10.07
C ASN A 147 -0.49 -12.21 9.18
N VAL A 148 -0.24 -10.92 8.97
CA VAL A 148 -0.94 -10.11 7.96
C VAL A 148 0.10 -9.48 7.05
N LEU A 149 -0.10 -9.60 5.74
CA LEU A 149 0.64 -8.83 4.75
C LEU A 149 -0.22 -7.66 4.28
N ILE A 150 0.35 -6.47 4.33
CA ILE A 150 -0.23 -5.23 3.82
C ILE A 150 0.71 -4.71 2.74
N ILE A 151 0.17 -4.44 1.56
CA ILE A 151 0.87 -3.68 0.52
C ILE A 151 0.15 -2.35 0.37
N GLU A 152 0.85 -1.26 0.67
CA GLU A 152 0.36 0.10 0.44
C GLU A 152 0.81 0.53 -0.95
N ILE A 153 -0.17 0.86 -1.80
CA ILE A 153 0.10 1.33 -3.15
C ILE A 153 0.32 2.86 -3.11
N PRO A 154 1.20 3.39 -3.98
CA PRO A 154 1.44 4.82 -4.01
C PRO A 154 0.16 5.58 -4.40
N GLU A 155 0.05 6.82 -3.93
CA GLU A 155 -1.07 7.68 -4.27
C GLU A 155 -1.25 7.80 -5.79
N ASN A 156 -2.48 8.04 -6.25
CA ASN A 156 -2.82 8.16 -7.68
C ASN A 156 -2.50 6.91 -8.51
N HIS A 157 -2.41 5.72 -7.90
CA HIS A 157 -2.28 4.45 -8.60
C HIS A 157 -3.48 3.54 -8.30
N GLU A 158 -3.89 2.78 -9.32
CA GLU A 158 -4.91 1.74 -9.22
C GLU A 158 -4.32 0.36 -9.50
N VAL A 159 -4.96 -0.67 -8.95
CA VAL A 159 -4.58 -2.07 -9.17
C VAL A 159 -5.13 -2.53 -10.53
N ALA A 160 -4.27 -2.59 -11.54
CA ALA A 160 -4.62 -3.10 -12.87
C ALA A 160 -4.72 -4.64 -12.88
N SER A 161 -3.89 -5.32 -12.08
CA SER A 161 -3.92 -6.77 -11.91
C SER A 161 -3.32 -7.16 -10.56
N VAL A 162 -3.84 -8.22 -9.94
CA VAL A 162 -3.32 -8.79 -8.69
C VAL A 162 -3.49 -10.31 -8.67
N SER A 163 -2.49 -11.05 -8.17
CA SER A 163 -2.58 -12.48 -7.91
C SER A 163 -1.71 -12.89 -6.72
N PRO A 164 -2.21 -13.68 -5.75
CA PRO A 164 -3.62 -14.02 -5.57
C PRO A 164 -4.44 -12.79 -5.13
N ASN A 165 -5.77 -12.88 -5.22
CA ASN A 165 -6.65 -11.82 -4.72
C ASN A 165 -6.37 -11.52 -3.23
N TYR A 166 -6.40 -10.24 -2.87
CA TYR A 166 -6.38 -9.78 -1.47
C TYR A 166 -7.70 -10.13 -0.76
N ASP A 167 -7.67 -10.21 0.57
CA ASP A 167 -8.88 -10.44 1.37
C ASP A 167 -9.61 -9.13 1.68
N ARG A 168 -8.86 -8.04 1.88
CA ARG A 168 -9.41 -6.70 2.14
C ARG A 168 -8.66 -5.63 1.36
N HIS A 169 -9.39 -4.54 1.09
CA HIS A 169 -8.86 -3.33 0.46
C HIS A 169 -9.45 -2.12 1.19
N ASP A 170 -8.59 -1.28 1.73
CA ASP A 170 -8.96 -0.08 2.49
C ASP A 170 -8.06 1.09 2.07
N GLY A 171 -8.64 2.09 1.39
CA GLY A 171 -7.90 3.20 0.81
C GLY A 171 -6.88 2.70 -0.23
N ASN A 172 -5.60 2.93 0.04
CA ASN A 172 -4.48 2.46 -0.77
C ASN A 172 -3.85 1.15 -0.26
N ARG A 173 -4.50 0.45 0.67
CA ARG A 173 -3.91 -0.73 1.33
C ARG A 173 -4.60 -2.02 0.89
N LEU A 174 -3.80 -2.94 0.37
CA LEU A 174 -4.22 -4.29 0.00
C LEU A 174 -3.76 -5.26 1.08
N MET A 175 -4.67 -6.07 1.60
CA MET A 175 -4.40 -6.90 2.78
C MET A 175 -4.63 -8.38 2.49
N TRP A 176 -3.66 -9.20 2.88
CA TRP A 176 -3.76 -10.64 2.93
C TRP A 176 -3.63 -11.08 4.39
N GLU A 177 -4.66 -11.74 4.90
CA GLU A 177 -4.66 -12.38 6.21
C GLU A 177 -4.08 -13.80 6.09
N GLY A 178 -3.16 -14.17 6.96
CA GLY A 178 -2.59 -15.50 6.95
C GLY A 178 -3.56 -16.57 7.41
N THR A 179 -3.27 -17.82 7.05
CA THR A 179 -4.08 -18.98 7.48
C THR A 179 -3.17 -20.19 7.72
N ILE A 180 -3.69 -21.27 8.28
CA ILE A 180 -2.93 -22.52 8.52
C ILE A 180 -2.28 -23.14 7.27
N ALA A 181 -2.74 -22.76 6.08
CA ALA A 181 -2.28 -23.33 4.81
C ALA A 181 -2.02 -22.27 3.74
N ARG A 182 -1.97 -20.97 4.10
CA ARG A 182 -1.75 -19.92 3.10
C ARG A 182 -0.26 -19.80 2.78
N SER A 183 0.02 -19.96 1.50
CA SER A 183 1.33 -19.73 0.91
C SER A 183 1.17 -18.99 -0.41
N PHE A 184 2.08 -18.08 -0.69
CA PHE A 184 2.26 -17.50 -2.01
C PHE A 184 3.27 -18.32 -2.80
N ASN A 185 2.97 -18.54 -4.08
CA ASN A 185 3.91 -19.19 -4.98
C ASN A 185 5.07 -18.25 -5.30
N LYS A 186 6.08 -18.78 -5.99
CA LYS A 186 7.15 -17.96 -6.56
C LYS A 186 6.55 -16.85 -7.43
N GLY A 187 6.94 -15.62 -7.18
CA GLY A 187 6.42 -14.44 -7.86
C GLY A 187 5.17 -13.83 -7.24
N GLU A 188 4.60 -14.44 -6.19
CA GLU A 188 3.39 -13.97 -5.53
C GLU A 188 3.69 -13.32 -4.16
N PRO A 189 2.96 -12.25 -3.76
CA PRO A 189 1.89 -11.61 -4.51
C PRO A 189 2.42 -10.81 -5.71
N ALA A 190 1.77 -10.99 -6.86
CA ALA A 190 2.06 -10.29 -8.10
C ALA A 190 1.08 -9.14 -8.28
N LEU A 191 1.58 -7.92 -8.44
CA LEU A 191 0.76 -6.73 -8.67
C LEU A 191 1.22 -6.00 -9.91
N VAL A 192 0.26 -5.51 -10.67
CA VAL A 192 0.48 -4.49 -11.70
C VAL A 192 -0.32 -3.27 -11.28
N LEU A 193 0.38 -2.22 -10.89
CA LEU A 193 -0.21 -0.93 -10.57
C LEU A 193 -0.10 -0.05 -11.82
N SER A 194 -1.13 0.75 -12.08
CA SER A 194 -1.08 1.78 -13.11
C SER A 194 -1.50 3.10 -12.51
N ARG A 195 -0.85 4.19 -12.93
CA ARG A 195 -1.30 5.54 -12.55
C ARG A 195 -2.77 5.71 -12.96
N GLU A 196 -3.59 6.19 -12.03
CA GLU A 196 -4.97 6.54 -12.31
C GLU A 196 -5.00 7.47 -13.51
N LYS A 197 -5.87 7.18 -14.47
CA LYS A 197 -6.16 8.16 -15.51
C LYS A 197 -6.82 9.31 -14.79
N THR A 198 -6.11 10.42 -14.62
CA THR A 198 -6.75 11.70 -14.34
C THR A 198 -7.74 11.88 -15.47
N ASP A 199 -9.02 11.64 -15.21
CA ASP A 199 -10.10 12.05 -16.09
C ASP A 199 -10.03 13.56 -16.06
N THR A 200 -9.16 14.12 -16.90
CA THR A 200 -9.08 15.52 -17.21
C THR A 200 -10.39 15.81 -17.87
N GLY A 201 -11.42 16.03 -17.05
CA GLY A 201 -12.76 16.31 -17.49
C GLY A 201 -12.66 17.44 -18.49
N ILE A 202 -12.76 17.09 -19.77
CA ILE A 202 -12.94 18.03 -20.86
C ILE A 202 -14.37 18.55 -20.69
N TRP A 203 -14.57 19.35 -19.64
CA TRP A 203 -15.76 20.17 -19.39
C TRP A 203 -15.48 21.64 -19.76
N VAL A 204 -14.31 21.93 -20.32
CA VAL A 204 -14.07 23.18 -21.02
C VAL A 204 -14.37 22.94 -22.49
N LEU A 205 -15.55 23.43 -22.90
CA LEU A 205 -15.99 23.86 -24.24
C LEU A 205 -17.38 23.36 -24.67
N VAL A 206 -18.41 23.62 -23.86
CA VAL A 206 -19.74 23.93 -24.43
C VAL A 206 -20.29 25.15 -23.68
N PRO A 207 -20.15 26.37 -24.24
CA PRO A 207 -21.26 26.86 -25.04
C PRO A 207 -20.84 27.76 -26.23
N ALA A 208 -19.85 27.36 -27.05
CA ALA A 208 -19.62 28.03 -28.33
C ALA A 208 -20.61 27.58 -29.43
N LEU A 209 -21.18 26.37 -29.32
CA LEU A 209 -22.11 25.81 -30.32
C LEU A 209 -23.58 26.21 -30.11
N VAL A 210 -23.99 26.57 -28.89
CA VAL A 210 -25.38 26.99 -28.61
C VAL A 210 -25.64 28.42 -29.11
N ILE A 211 -24.62 29.28 -29.16
CA ILE A 211 -24.75 30.66 -29.68
C ILE A 211 -24.92 30.66 -31.23
N LEU A 212 -24.28 29.73 -31.95
CA LEU A 212 -24.46 29.62 -33.41
C LEU A 212 -25.85 29.05 -33.79
N ALA A 213 -26.39 28.11 -33.02
CA ALA A 213 -27.74 27.59 -33.24
C ALA A 213 -28.84 28.63 -32.93
N ALA A 214 -28.63 29.48 -31.92
CA ALA A 214 -29.55 30.57 -31.60
C ALA A 214 -29.53 31.69 -32.66
N ALA A 215 -28.36 32.05 -33.21
CA ALA A 215 -28.25 33.07 -34.25
C ALA A 215 -28.93 32.64 -35.58
N ALA A 216 -28.81 31.36 -35.96
CA ALA A 216 -29.46 30.84 -37.17
C ALA A 216 -31.01 30.82 -37.06
N SER A 217 -31.55 30.52 -35.86
CA SER A 217 -33.01 30.52 -35.64
C SER A 217 -33.62 31.93 -35.69
N VAL A 218 -32.93 32.95 -35.19
CA VAL A 218 -33.44 34.34 -35.22
C VAL A 218 -33.47 34.91 -36.64
N ILE A 219 -32.50 34.58 -37.49
CA ILE A 219 -32.45 35.06 -38.88
C ILE A 219 -33.58 34.43 -39.72
N LEU A 220 -33.85 33.12 -39.54
CA LEU A 220 -34.93 32.44 -40.25
C LEU A 220 -36.32 32.95 -39.84
N PHE A 221 -36.52 33.33 -38.58
CA PHE A 221 -37.81 33.87 -38.13
C PHE A 221 -38.11 35.27 -38.67
N LYS A 222 -37.09 36.13 -38.87
CA LYS A 222 -37.27 37.45 -39.49
C LYS A 222 -37.61 37.37 -40.98
N HIS A 223 -37.02 36.41 -41.71
CA HIS A 223 -37.33 36.25 -43.14
C HIS A 223 -38.75 35.72 -43.39
N LYS A 224 -39.27 34.82 -42.54
CA LYS A 224 -40.62 34.26 -42.72
C LYS A 224 -41.73 35.28 -42.45
N LYS A 225 -41.52 36.24 -41.53
CA LYS A 225 -42.52 37.24 -41.16
C LYS A 225 -42.65 38.39 -42.18
N SER A 226 -41.65 38.59 -43.04
CA SER A 226 -41.68 39.64 -44.09
C SER A 226 -42.45 39.24 -45.35
N SER A 227 -42.85 37.97 -45.51
CA SER A 227 -43.56 37.47 -46.71
C SER A 227 -45.11 37.46 -46.55
N ILE A 228 -45.63 37.82 -45.38
CA ILE A 228 -47.09 37.77 -45.10
C ILE A 228 -47.55 39.10 -44.50
N SER A 229 -47.48 40.18 -45.28
CA SER A 229 -48.33 41.37 -45.11
C SER A 229 -48.14 42.29 -46.31
N GLY A 230 -49.09 42.28 -47.26
CA GLY A 230 -49.07 43.27 -48.33
C GLY A 230 -49.73 42.87 -49.65
N THR A 231 -50.98 42.40 -49.63
CA THR A 231 -51.84 42.55 -50.82
C THR A 231 -53.27 42.79 -50.37
N LYS A 232 -53.62 44.07 -50.18
CA LYS A 232 -55.00 44.55 -50.16
C LYS A 232 -55.19 45.50 -51.33
N ASN A 233 -56.02 45.05 -52.26
CA ASN A 233 -57.09 45.77 -52.95
C ASN A 233 -56.75 47.07 -53.69
N ASN A 234 -56.70 46.96 -55.02
CA ASN A 234 -56.92 48.08 -55.93
C ASN A 234 -58.36 47.99 -56.48
N ALA A 235 -59.18 48.99 -56.19
CA ALA A 235 -60.42 49.25 -56.91
C ALA A 235 -60.56 50.76 -57.16
N TYR A 236 -60.51 51.11 -58.47
CA TYR A 236 -61.29 52.09 -59.28
C TYR A 236 -61.45 53.57 -58.84
N PRO A 237 -61.88 54.54 -59.70
CA PRO A 237 -62.41 54.43 -61.07
C PRO A 237 -61.81 55.41 -62.11
N ILE A 238 -62.41 55.37 -63.31
CA ILE A 238 -62.38 56.25 -64.51
C ILE A 238 -61.70 57.62 -64.33
#